data_AF-I6T7K5-F1
#
_entry.id   AF-I6T7K5-F1
#
_cell.length_a   1.000
_cell.length_b   1.000
_cell.length_c   1.000
_cell.angle_alpha   90.00
_cell.angle_beta   90.00
_cell.angle_gamma   90.00
#
_symmetry.space_group_name_H-M   'P 1'
#
loop_
_entity.id
_entity.type
_entity.pdbx_description
1 polymer ?
#
loop_
_entity_poly.entity_id
_entity_poly.type
_entity_poly.pdbx_seq_one_letter_code
_entity_poly.pdbx_strand_id
1 'polypeptide(L)' 'NKAFERALAVYDKDTPDRWYNVAKAVGGKTPEEVKRHYELLVEDVKHIENG' A
#
# COMPACT_ATOMS: atom_id res chain seq x y z
N ASN A 1 -3.20 9.00 2.99
CA ASN A 1 -4.11 9.08 1.82
C ASN A 1 -5.29 8.15 2.11
N LYS A 2 -6.44 8.67 2.58
CA LYS A 2 -7.49 7.82 3.20
C LYS A 2 -8.02 6.70 2.31
N ALA A 3 -7.98 6.84 0.98
CA ALA A 3 -8.37 5.78 0.06
C ALA A 3 -7.34 4.64 0.02
N PHE A 4 -6.05 4.96 0.11
CA PHE A 4 -4.94 4.00 0.09
C PHE A 4 -4.91 3.15 1.36
N GLU A 5 -5.02 3.78 2.53
CA GLU A 5 -5.08 3.07 3.81
C GLU A 5 -6.29 2.14 3.89
N ARG A 6 -7.47 2.59 3.43
CA ARG A 6 -8.67 1.74 3.34
C ARG A 6 -8.47 0.58 2.37
N ALA A 7 -7.86 0.81 1.22
CA ALA A 7 -7.57 -0.25 0.26
C ALA A 7 -6.59 -1.28 0.85
N LEU A 8 -5.55 -0.86 1.56
CA LEU A 8 -4.63 -1.78 2.24
C LEU A 8 -5.28 -2.58 3.38
N ALA A 9 -6.30 -2.03 4.03
CA ALA A 9 -7.08 -2.73 5.05
C ALA A 9 -8.03 -3.79 4.45
N VAL A 10 -8.55 -3.55 3.24
CA VAL A 10 -9.42 -4.50 2.52
C VAL A 10 -8.61 -5.59 1.81
N TYR A 11 -7.48 -5.22 1.19
CA TYR A 11 -6.60 -6.13 0.48
C TYR A 11 -5.33 -6.35 1.31
N ASP A 12 -5.40 -7.35 2.18
CA ASP A 12 -4.30 -7.75 3.05
C ASP A 12 -3.13 -8.40 2.29
N LYS A 13 -2.12 -8.87 3.04
CA LYS A 13 -0.89 -9.47 2.49
C LYS A 13 -1.13 -10.82 1.79
N ASP A 14 -2.23 -11.51 2.10
CA ASP A 14 -2.55 -12.84 1.60
C ASP A 14 -3.47 -12.77 0.37
N THR A 15 -3.97 -11.58 0.06
CA THR A 15 -4.78 -11.28 -1.12
C THR A 15 -3.97 -11.51 -2.42
N PRO A 16 -4.41 -12.41 -3.32
CA PRO A 16 -3.83 -12.53 -4.65
C PRO A 16 -3.94 -11.22 -5.43
N ASP A 17 -2.91 -10.89 -6.21
CA ASP A 17 -2.88 -9.66 -7.01
C ASP A 17 -3.14 -8.39 -6.18
N ARG A 18 -2.74 -8.40 -4.89
CA ARG A 18 -2.97 -7.31 -3.93
C ARG A 18 -2.77 -5.92 -4.51
N TRP A 19 -1.64 -5.70 -5.17
CA TRP A 19 -1.26 -4.39 -5.70
C TRP A 19 -2.14 -3.94 -6.86
N TYR A 20 -2.59 -4.88 -7.69
CA TYR A 20 -3.57 -4.61 -8.75
C TYR A 20 -4.92 -4.19 -8.17
N ASN A 21 -5.39 -4.91 -7.15
CA ASN A 21 -6.66 -4.60 -6.47
C ASN A 21 -6.62 -3.25 -5.74
N VAL A 22 -5.52 -2.96 -5.06
CA VAL A 22 -5.31 -1.66 -4.41
C VAL A 22 -5.26 -0.54 -5.46
N ALA A 23 -4.47 -0.68 -6.53
CA ALA A 23 -4.37 0.31 -7.60
C ALA A 23 -5.72 0.64 -8.23
N LYS A 24 -6.54 -0.39 -8.48
CA LYS A 24 -7.91 -0.24 -8.96
C LYS A 24 -8.81 0.51 -7.97
N ALA A 25 -8.66 0.24 -6.67
CA ALA A 25 -9.49 0.86 -5.63
C ALA A 25 -9.11 2.32 -5.32
N VAL A 26 -7.83 2.68 -5.38
CA VAL A 26 -7.42 4.09 -5.22
C VAL A 26 -7.60 4.92 -6.48
N GLY A 27 -7.58 4.28 -7.66
CA GLY A 27 -7.70 4.94 -8.96
C GLY A 27 -6.47 5.77 -9.34
N GLY A 28 -6.17 5.84 -10.63
CA GLY A 28 -5.12 6.71 -11.16
C GLY A 28 -3.68 6.34 -10.75
N LYS A 29 -3.44 5.09 -10.34
CA LYS A 29 -2.11 4.56 -10.01
C LYS A 29 -1.90 3.18 -10.63
N THR A 30 -0.67 2.86 -10.96
CA THR A 30 -0.29 1.49 -11.34
C THR A 30 0.00 0.63 -10.12
N PRO A 31 -0.03 -0.71 -10.24
CA PRO A 31 0.37 -1.62 -9.16
C PRO A 31 1.79 -1.35 -8.64
N GLU A 32 2.72 -0.96 -9.51
CA GLU A 32 4.10 -0.65 -9.17
C GLU A 32 4.20 0.62 -8.32
N GLU A 33 3.47 1.68 -8.69
CA GLU A 33 3.40 2.93 -7.91
C GLU A 33 2.80 2.69 -6.52
N VAL A 34 1.78 1.83 -6.44
CA VAL A 34 1.18 1.41 -5.18
C VAL A 34 2.18 0.65 -4.32
N LYS A 35 2.91 -0.31 -4.90
CA LYS A 35 3.91 -1.11 -4.18
C LYS A 35 5.04 -0.23 -3.64
N ARG A 36 5.58 0.67 -4.46
CA ARG A 36 6.64 1.61 -4.04
C ARG A 36 6.18 2.52 -2.91
N HIS A 37 4.94 3.02 -2.97
CA HIS A 37 4.37 3.85 -1.90
C HIS A 37 4.24 3.07 -0.58
N TYR A 38 3.85 1.78 -0.66
CA TYR A 38 3.79 0.91 0.51
C TYR A 38 5.17 0.65 1.12
N GLU A 39 6.20 0.40 0.29
CA GLU A 39 7.57 0.17 0.76
C GLU A 39 8.12 1.38 1.54
N LEU A 40 7.89 2.60 1.05
CA LEU A 40 8.26 3.83 1.75
C LEU A 40 7.55 3.97 3.10
N LEU A 41 6.24 3.66 3.17
CA LEU A 41 5.49 3.67 4.42
C LEU A 41 6.06 2.68 5.45
N VAL A 42 6.45 1.49 5.01
CA VAL A 42 7.07 0.48 5.88
C VAL A 42 8.44 0.95 6.36
N GLU A 43 9.22 1.55 5.48
CA GLU A 43 10.53 2.10 5.82
C GLU A 43 10.42 3.23 6.85
N ASP A 44 9.48 4.16 6.67
CA ASP A 44 9.23 5.26 7.62
C ASP A 44 8.84 4.72 9.01
N VAL A 45 7.94 3.73 9.09
CA VAL A 45 7.57 3.11 10.37
C VAL A 45 8.76 2.45 11.05
N LYS A 46 9.59 1.72 10.29
CA LYS A 46 10.81 1.09 10.84
C LYS A 46 11.82 2.10 11.37
N HIS A 47 11.92 3.27 10.75
CA HIS A 47 12.80 4.34 11.23
C HIS A 47 12.29 4.97 12.53
N ILE A 48 10.97 5.03 12.74
CA ILE A 48 10.38 5.52 14.00
C ILE A 48 10.60 4.52 15.14
N GLU A 49 10.52 3.22 14.89
CA GLU A 49 10.69 2.18 15.93
C GLU A 49 12.15 1.97 16.37
N ASN A 50 13.12 2.42 15.56
CA ASN A 50 14.55 2.33 15.87
C ASN A 50 15.13 3.63 16.48
N GLY A 51 14.28 4.59 16.85
CA GLY A 51 14.65 5.88 17.46
C GLY A 51 14.38 5.97 18.95
#